data_AF-A0A3C0GNS3-F1
#
_entry.id   AF-A0A3C0GNS3-F1
#
_cell.length_a   1.000
_cell.length_b   1.000
_cell.length_c   1.000
_cell.angle_alpha   90.00
_cell.angle_beta   90.00
_cell.angle_gamma   90.00
#
_symmetry.space_group_name_H-M   'P 1'
#
loop_
_entity.id
_entity.type
_entity.pdbx_description
1 polymer ?
#
loop_
_entity_poly.entity_id
_entity_poly.type
_entity_poly.pdbx_seq_one_letter_code
_entity_poly.pdbx_strand_id
1 'polypeptide(L)'
;IALHTITVQNFDKTITTIPTKKLVTESFKNWRGMQEAGGRRIKRALYLDQHSVGFVEAPMLARLEQFAVLGDYLREKQSELAQWNAGLQAKGMAAVNARRVTNLGTFRAYVERYLRQHPGIHTDMTLLVRQLQPTTEGLPLEIYCFTRSTAWGEYEGVQSDVFDHLLATLPAFGLRVFQASSDAMLMAVQPRPAAAE
;
A
#
# COMPACT_ATOMS: atom_id res chain seq x y z
N ILE A 1 32.87 -17.68 32.24
CA ILE A 1 32.71 -16.46 31.41
C ILE A 1 33.88 -16.45 30.43
N ALA A 2 33.67 -16.79 29.15
CA ALA A 2 34.73 -16.70 28.16
C ALA A 2 34.89 -15.24 27.76
N LEU A 3 36.03 -14.63 28.11
CA LEU A 3 36.29 -13.18 28.02
C LEU A 3 36.14 -12.59 26.60
N HIS A 4 35.98 -13.43 25.58
CA HIS A 4 36.06 -13.06 24.17
C HIS A 4 34.83 -13.47 23.33
N THR A 5 33.80 -14.06 23.96
CA THR A 5 32.59 -14.48 23.25
C THR A 5 31.32 -14.11 24.01
N ILE A 6 30.28 -13.78 23.26
CA ILE A 6 28.96 -13.41 23.75
C ILE A 6 27.96 -14.41 23.18
N THR A 7 27.12 -14.97 24.02
CA THR A 7 26.04 -15.87 23.61
C THR A 7 24.74 -15.08 23.45
N VAL A 8 24.07 -15.26 22.32
CA VAL A 8 22.80 -14.60 21.99
C VAL A 8 21.79 -15.68 21.65
N GLN A 9 20.56 -15.55 22.18
CA GLN A 9 19.43 -16.37 21.76
C GLN A 9 18.66 -15.63 20.65
N ASN A 10 18.52 -16.29 19.51
CA ASN A 10 17.80 -15.78 18.34
C ASN A 10 16.28 -15.93 18.50
N PHE A 11 15.51 -15.29 17.61
CA PHE A 11 14.05 -15.38 17.61
C PHE A 11 13.52 -16.80 17.36
N ASP A 12 14.26 -17.62 16.61
CA ASP A 12 14.01 -19.05 16.38
C ASP A 12 14.46 -19.95 17.55
N LYS A 13 14.83 -19.34 18.69
CA LYS A 13 15.31 -19.98 19.93
C LYS A 13 16.68 -20.64 19.83
N THR A 14 17.38 -20.56 18.70
CA THR A 14 18.76 -21.03 18.57
C THR A 14 19.72 -20.17 19.38
N ILE A 15 20.82 -20.76 19.88
CA ILE A 15 21.87 -20.04 20.61
C ILE A 15 23.07 -19.88 19.69
N THR A 16 23.50 -18.65 19.45
CA THR A 16 24.68 -18.33 18.65
C THR A 16 25.75 -17.70 19.54
N THR A 17 27.00 -18.13 19.34
CA THR A 17 28.16 -17.57 20.03
C THR A 17 28.90 -16.61 19.09
N ILE A 18 28.97 -15.34 19.46
CA ILE A 18 29.55 -14.26 18.65
C ILE A 18 30.85 -13.79 19.33
N PRO A 19 32.00 -13.76 18.62
CA PRO A 19 33.23 -13.16 19.13
C PRO A 19 33.07 -11.66 19.39
N THR A 20 33.58 -11.15 20.52
CA THR A 20 33.43 -9.74 20.94
C THR A 20 33.94 -8.76 19.88
N LYS A 21 35.00 -9.12 19.13
CA LYS A 21 35.56 -8.30 18.05
C LYS A 21 34.50 -7.90 17.01
N LYS A 22 33.55 -8.81 16.70
CA LYS A 22 32.52 -8.55 15.68
C LYS A 22 31.61 -7.38 16.04
N LEU A 23 31.36 -7.13 17.32
CA LEU A 23 30.50 -6.01 17.75
C LEU A 23 31.11 -4.63 17.45
N VAL A 24 32.44 -4.56 17.32
CA VAL A 24 33.15 -3.30 17.04
C VAL A 24 33.43 -3.15 15.55
N THR A 25 33.58 -4.26 14.82
CA THR A 25 33.96 -4.24 13.40
C THR A 25 32.78 -4.34 12.44
N GLU A 26 31.66 -4.93 12.84
CA GLU A 26 30.50 -5.16 11.98
C GLU A 26 29.29 -4.32 12.41
N SER A 27 28.50 -3.84 11.45
CA SER A 27 27.23 -3.18 11.76
C SER A 27 26.18 -4.20 12.21
N PHE A 28 25.39 -3.87 13.23
CA PHE A 28 24.26 -4.69 13.66
C PHE A 28 22.98 -3.85 13.83
N LYS A 29 21.82 -4.50 13.81
CA LYS A 29 20.51 -3.87 14.03
C LYS A 29 20.08 -4.07 15.48
N ASN A 30 19.88 -2.97 16.21
CA ASN A 30 19.32 -2.99 17.55
C ASN A 30 17.81 -2.70 17.52
N TRP A 31 17.00 -3.73 17.75
CA TRP A 31 15.54 -3.62 17.77
C TRP A 31 14.98 -2.97 19.03
N ARG A 32 15.81 -2.74 20.06
CA ARG A 32 15.40 -2.03 21.28
C ARG A 32 14.90 -0.61 20.97
N GLY A 33 15.56 0.09 20.05
CA GLY A 33 15.12 1.44 19.66
C GLY A 33 13.71 1.46 19.04
N MET A 34 13.30 0.39 18.35
CA MET A 34 11.92 0.25 17.85
C MET A 34 10.92 0.02 18.99
N GLN A 35 11.31 -0.79 19.99
CA GLN A 35 10.47 -1.02 21.18
C GLN A 35 10.31 0.27 22.00
N GLU A 36 11.41 0.98 22.25
CA GLU A 36 11.42 2.24 23.01
C GLU A 36 10.69 3.38 22.28
N ALA A 37 10.76 3.42 20.94
CA ALA A 37 10.03 4.40 20.15
C ALA A 37 8.49 4.17 20.19
N GLY A 38 8.02 3.02 20.66
CA GLY A 38 6.59 2.74 20.81
C GLY A 38 5.85 2.51 19.49
N GLY A 39 6.56 2.16 18.41
CA GLY A 39 5.90 1.90 17.13
C GLY A 39 6.71 1.00 16.20
N ARG A 40 6.02 0.06 15.54
CA ARG A 40 6.64 -0.87 14.58
C ARG A 40 6.21 -0.54 13.17
N ARG A 41 7.19 -0.41 12.27
CA ARG A 41 6.99 0.07 10.90
C ARG A 41 6.37 -0.99 9.99
N ILE A 42 5.26 -0.64 9.36
CA ILE A 42 4.73 -1.29 8.15
C ILE A 42 5.36 -0.60 6.93
N LYS A 43 6.00 -1.40 6.07
CA LYS A 43 6.52 -0.95 4.77
C LYS A 43 6.24 -2.05 3.75
N ARG A 44 5.05 -2.01 3.14
CA ARG A 44 4.58 -3.02 2.18
C ARG A 44 3.84 -2.33 1.04
N ALA A 45 3.86 -2.92 -0.14
CA ALA A 45 3.21 -2.37 -1.32
C ALA A 45 2.06 -3.25 -1.81
N LEU A 46 1.02 -2.61 -2.34
CA LEU A 46 0.02 -3.23 -3.19
C LEU A 46 0.45 -3.03 -4.65
N TYR A 47 0.63 -4.12 -5.38
CA TYR A 47 1.00 -4.07 -6.79
C TYR A 47 -0.26 -3.95 -7.64
N LEU A 48 -0.44 -2.82 -8.31
CA LEU A 48 -1.64 -2.54 -9.10
C LEU A 48 -1.41 -2.84 -10.57
N ASP A 49 -2.42 -3.39 -11.23
CA ASP A 49 -2.41 -3.53 -12.69
C ASP A 49 -2.52 -2.14 -13.33
N GLN A 50 -1.47 -1.76 -14.07
CA GLN A 50 -1.38 -0.46 -14.72
C GLN A 50 -2.50 -0.22 -15.74
N HIS A 51 -3.05 -1.27 -16.35
CA HIS A 51 -4.18 -1.14 -17.29
C HIS A 51 -5.49 -0.76 -16.62
N SER A 52 -5.58 -0.92 -15.29
CA SER A 52 -6.75 -0.49 -14.52
C SER A 52 -6.71 0.99 -14.12
N VAL A 53 -5.60 1.69 -14.38
CA VAL A 53 -5.46 3.11 -14.03
C VAL A 53 -6.19 3.98 -15.06
N GLY A 54 -7.06 4.86 -14.59
CA GLY A 54 -7.88 5.71 -15.45
C GLY A 54 -8.46 6.93 -14.74
N PHE A 55 -9.24 7.71 -15.49
CA PHE A 55 -9.99 8.83 -14.94
C PHE A 55 -11.27 8.35 -14.25
N VAL A 56 -11.68 9.07 -13.21
CA VAL A 56 -12.96 8.84 -12.55
C VAL A 56 -14.07 9.45 -13.40
N GLU A 57 -15.01 8.61 -13.82
CA GLU A 57 -16.22 9.03 -14.54
C GLU A 57 -17.37 9.33 -13.58
N ALA A 58 -18.38 10.08 -14.02
CA ALA A 58 -19.50 10.52 -13.17
C ALA A 58 -20.22 9.39 -12.40
N PRO A 59 -20.52 8.21 -13.00
CA PRO A 59 -21.15 7.11 -12.26
C PRO A 59 -20.27 6.55 -11.13
N MET A 60 -18.95 6.54 -11.36
CA MET A 60 -17.98 6.09 -10.37
C MET A 60 -17.84 7.12 -9.26
N LEU A 61 -17.79 8.41 -9.60
CA LEU A 61 -17.70 9.50 -8.64
C LEU A 61 -18.87 9.46 -7.65
N ALA A 62 -20.10 9.30 -8.14
CA ALA A 62 -21.30 9.21 -7.29
C ALA A 62 -21.24 8.04 -6.30
N ARG A 63 -20.62 6.91 -6.69
CA ARG A 63 -20.40 5.77 -5.77
C ARG A 63 -19.30 6.08 -4.75
N LEU A 64 -18.23 6.74 -5.17
CA LEU A 64 -17.12 7.10 -4.29
C LEU A 64 -17.50 8.15 -3.24
N GLU A 65 -18.43 9.04 -3.56
CA GLU A 65 -18.98 10.03 -2.61
C GLU A 65 -19.76 9.40 -1.45
N GLN A 66 -20.21 8.14 -1.59
CA GLN A 66 -20.87 7.39 -0.52
C GLN A 66 -19.88 6.92 0.57
N PHE A 67 -18.57 6.93 0.29
CA PHE A 67 -17.58 6.63 1.31
C PHE A 67 -17.48 7.80 2.28
N ALA A 68 -17.82 7.56 3.55
CA ALA A 68 -17.78 8.56 4.62
C ALA A 68 -16.42 9.31 4.70
N VAL A 69 -15.34 8.61 4.38
CA VAL A 69 -13.97 9.12 4.49
C VAL A 69 -13.56 9.99 3.28
N LEU A 70 -14.28 9.93 2.16
CA LEU A 70 -13.90 10.60 0.90
C LEU A 70 -14.73 11.83 0.53
N GLY A 71 -15.87 12.07 1.18
CA GLY A 71 -16.79 13.15 0.80
C GLY A 71 -16.12 14.52 0.71
N ASP A 72 -15.43 14.95 1.79
CA ASP A 72 -14.74 16.25 1.83
C ASP A 72 -13.63 16.33 0.80
N TYR A 73 -12.83 15.27 0.66
CA TYR A 73 -11.76 15.20 -0.32
C TYR A 73 -12.23 15.44 -1.74
N LEU A 74 -13.28 14.73 -2.14
CA LEU A 74 -13.78 14.77 -3.51
C LEU A 74 -14.35 16.15 -3.80
N ARG A 75 -15.04 16.77 -2.85
CA ARG A 75 -15.55 18.15 -2.98
C ARG A 75 -14.42 19.16 -3.16
N GLU A 76 -13.42 19.12 -2.28
CA GLU A 76 -12.25 20.00 -2.36
C GLU A 76 -11.51 19.81 -3.69
N LYS A 77 -11.30 18.54 -4.10
CA LYS A 77 -10.58 18.23 -5.32
C LYS A 77 -11.33 18.66 -6.57
N GLN A 78 -12.66 18.48 -6.59
CA GLN A 78 -13.49 18.96 -7.69
C GLN A 78 -13.44 20.49 -7.80
N SER A 79 -13.48 21.21 -6.68
CA SER A 79 -13.37 22.68 -6.67
C SER A 79 -12.01 23.16 -7.18
N GLU A 80 -10.90 22.56 -6.72
CA GLU A 80 -9.54 22.87 -7.21
C GLU A 80 -9.45 22.68 -8.74
N LEU A 81 -9.95 21.55 -9.23
CA LEU A 81 -9.91 21.22 -10.65
C LEU A 81 -10.80 22.14 -11.50
N ALA A 82 -11.97 22.51 -11.00
CA ALA A 82 -12.87 23.44 -11.67
C ALA A 82 -12.22 24.82 -11.83
N GLN A 83 -11.59 25.34 -10.77
CA GLN A 83 -10.89 26.63 -10.81
C GLN A 83 -9.71 26.59 -11.79
N TRP A 84 -8.91 25.53 -11.76
CA TRP A 84 -7.79 25.35 -12.69
C TRP A 84 -8.26 25.29 -14.15
N ASN A 85 -9.29 24.49 -14.41
CA ASN A 85 -9.82 24.29 -15.75
C ASN A 85 -10.50 25.56 -16.29
N ALA A 86 -11.17 26.34 -15.45
CA ALA A 86 -11.71 27.65 -15.84
C ALA A 86 -10.60 28.62 -16.30
N GLY A 87 -9.46 28.63 -15.59
CA GLY A 87 -8.29 29.41 -15.98
C GLY A 87 -7.67 28.98 -17.31
N LEU A 88 -7.72 27.69 -17.64
CA LEU A 88 -7.27 27.17 -18.95
C LEU A 88 -8.23 27.59 -20.08
N GLN A 89 -9.54 27.49 -19.84
CA GLN A 89 -10.57 27.91 -20.80
C GLN A 89 -10.47 29.41 -21.11
N ALA A 90 -10.24 30.24 -20.08
CA ALA A 90 -10.02 31.68 -20.25
C ALA A 90 -8.78 32.01 -21.13
N LYS A 91 -7.82 31.08 -21.24
CA LYS A 91 -6.64 31.20 -22.10
C LYS A 91 -6.84 30.59 -23.50
N GLY A 92 -8.05 30.14 -23.83
CA GLY A 92 -8.36 29.51 -25.12
C GLY A 92 -7.74 28.11 -25.30
N MET A 93 -7.32 27.45 -24.22
CA MET A 93 -6.69 26.13 -24.30
C MET A 93 -7.73 25.03 -24.57
N ALA A 94 -7.37 24.05 -25.40
CA ALA A 94 -8.23 22.91 -25.72
C ALA A 94 -8.58 22.08 -24.47
N ALA A 95 -9.79 21.49 -24.47
CA ALA A 95 -10.34 20.71 -23.36
C ALA A 95 -9.50 19.48 -22.96
N VAL A 96 -8.67 18.96 -23.87
CA VAL A 96 -7.74 17.85 -23.59
C VAL A 96 -6.74 18.19 -22.47
N ASN A 97 -6.47 19.47 -22.23
CA ASN A 97 -5.57 19.94 -21.17
C ASN A 97 -6.25 20.03 -19.79
N ALA A 98 -7.56 19.75 -19.72
CA ALA A 98 -8.29 19.81 -18.46
C ALA A 98 -7.77 18.74 -17.50
N ARG A 99 -7.49 19.15 -16.25
CA ARG A 99 -7.13 18.22 -15.20
C ARG A 99 -8.39 17.48 -14.74
N ARG A 100 -8.25 16.17 -14.51
CA ARG A 100 -9.31 15.27 -14.06
C ARG A 100 -8.83 14.44 -12.88
N VAL A 101 -9.78 13.98 -12.06
CA VAL A 101 -9.50 13.05 -10.96
C VAL A 101 -9.19 11.67 -11.54
N THR A 102 -8.16 10.99 -11.02
CA THR A 102 -7.85 9.59 -11.38
C THR A 102 -8.32 8.64 -10.29
N ASN A 103 -8.69 7.43 -10.68
CA ASN A 103 -9.09 6.40 -9.73
C ASN A 103 -7.97 6.06 -8.75
N LEU A 104 -6.73 5.96 -9.23
CA LEU A 104 -5.53 5.73 -8.44
C LEU A 104 -5.23 6.86 -7.46
N GLY A 105 -5.36 8.11 -7.91
CA GLY A 105 -5.21 9.28 -7.03
C GLY A 105 -6.23 9.29 -5.90
N THR A 106 -7.47 8.91 -6.22
CA THR A 106 -8.58 8.84 -5.26
C THR A 106 -8.40 7.69 -4.27
N PHE A 107 -8.00 6.51 -4.75
CA PHE A 107 -7.71 5.36 -3.91
C PHE A 107 -6.55 5.64 -2.95
N ARG A 108 -5.49 6.30 -3.41
CA ARG A 108 -4.39 6.72 -2.54
C ARG A 108 -4.85 7.66 -1.42
N ALA A 109 -5.71 8.62 -1.75
CA ALA A 109 -6.28 9.55 -0.77
C ALA A 109 -7.26 8.86 0.20
N TYR A 110 -7.97 7.84 -0.25
CA TYR A 110 -8.80 6.97 0.58
C TYR A 110 -7.94 6.21 1.60
N VAL A 111 -6.91 5.49 1.12
CA VAL A 111 -6.02 4.68 1.96
C VAL A 111 -5.37 5.55 3.04
N GLU A 112 -4.88 6.74 2.68
CA GLU A 112 -4.25 7.64 3.65
C GLU A 112 -5.21 8.00 4.79
N ARG A 113 -6.45 8.40 4.46
CA ARG A 113 -7.44 8.77 5.47
C ARG A 113 -7.93 7.57 6.28
N TYR A 114 -8.12 6.42 5.64
CA TYR A 114 -8.43 5.16 6.32
C TYR A 114 -7.38 4.83 7.38
N LEU A 115 -6.09 4.91 7.03
CA LEU A 115 -4.99 4.66 7.97
C LEU A 115 -4.94 5.70 9.09
N ARG A 116 -5.23 6.97 8.81
CA ARG A 116 -5.30 8.03 9.84
C ARG A 116 -6.43 7.81 10.85
N GLN A 117 -7.49 7.12 10.47
CA GLN A 117 -8.61 6.79 11.36
C GLN A 117 -8.46 5.41 12.02
N HIS A 118 -7.44 4.62 11.61
CA HIS A 118 -7.29 3.25 12.07
C HIS A 118 -6.74 3.17 13.52
N PRO A 119 -7.41 2.45 14.43
CA PRO A 119 -7.02 2.39 15.85
C PRO A 119 -5.68 1.70 16.08
N GLY A 120 -5.25 0.82 15.18
CA GLY A 120 -3.93 0.17 15.25
C GLY A 120 -2.75 1.00 14.71
N ILE A 121 -3.00 2.13 14.03
CA ILE A 121 -1.95 2.91 13.34
C ILE A 121 -1.50 4.10 14.18
N HIS A 122 -0.19 4.24 14.37
CA HIS A 122 0.43 5.35 15.09
C HIS A 122 0.50 6.60 14.19
N THR A 123 -0.50 7.47 14.33
CA THR A 123 -0.70 8.64 13.45
C THR A 123 0.28 9.79 13.68
N ASP A 124 0.91 9.87 14.85
CA ASP A 124 1.92 10.90 15.14
C ASP A 124 3.30 10.58 14.54
N MET A 125 3.47 9.35 14.04
CA MET A 125 4.65 8.95 13.28
C MET A 125 4.41 9.13 11.77
N THR A 126 5.46 9.00 10.98
CA THR A 126 5.38 9.12 9.52
C THR A 126 4.34 8.15 8.94
N LEU A 127 3.36 8.71 8.23
CA LEU A 127 2.35 7.99 7.47
C LEU A 127 2.38 8.51 6.03
N LEU A 128 2.75 7.65 5.09
CA LEU A 128 2.84 7.94 3.67
C LEU A 128 2.14 6.82 2.88
N VAL A 129 1.32 7.23 1.92
CA VAL A 129 0.78 6.36 0.88
C VAL A 129 1.24 6.92 -0.46
N ARG A 130 2.14 6.20 -1.15
CA ARG A 130 2.82 6.73 -2.34
C ARG A 130 3.01 5.66 -3.40
N GLN A 131 3.10 6.12 -4.65
CA GLN A 131 3.48 5.25 -5.76
C GLN A 131 5.01 5.14 -5.81
N LEU A 132 5.50 3.94 -6.11
CA LEU A 132 6.88 3.71 -6.51
C LEU A 132 6.99 3.65 -8.03
N GLN A 133 8.20 3.47 -8.55
CA GLN A 133 8.41 3.27 -9.99
C GLN A 133 7.64 2.02 -10.45
N PRO A 134 6.96 2.08 -11.62
CA PRO A 134 6.38 0.90 -12.22
C PRO A 134 7.43 -0.20 -12.43
N THR A 135 7.00 -1.45 -12.26
CA THR A 135 7.82 -2.64 -12.48
C THR A 135 7.14 -3.58 -13.48
N THR A 136 7.80 -4.69 -13.80
CA THR A 136 7.20 -5.80 -14.55
C THR A 136 6.02 -6.45 -13.81
N GLU A 137 5.90 -6.21 -12.51
CA GLU A 137 4.84 -6.71 -11.63
C GLU A 137 3.75 -5.66 -11.37
N GLY A 138 3.66 -4.63 -12.21
CA GLY A 138 2.66 -3.56 -12.10
C GLY A 138 3.17 -2.30 -11.39
N LEU A 139 2.25 -1.50 -10.86
CA LEU A 139 2.53 -0.24 -10.19
C LEU A 139 2.45 -0.39 -8.66
N PRO A 140 3.58 -0.33 -7.93
CA PRO A 140 3.53 -0.49 -6.48
C PRO A 140 2.97 0.77 -5.80
N LEU A 141 1.90 0.59 -5.03
CA LEU A 141 1.38 1.56 -4.07
C LEU A 141 1.93 1.18 -2.68
N GLU A 142 2.99 1.87 -2.25
CA GLU A 142 3.64 1.66 -0.95
C GLU A 142 2.82 2.30 0.17
N ILE A 143 2.53 1.49 1.19
CA ILE A 143 2.01 1.90 2.48
C ILE A 143 3.18 1.90 3.45
N TYR A 144 3.56 3.10 3.88
CA TYR A 144 4.59 3.34 4.88
C TYR A 144 3.94 3.98 6.09
N CYS A 145 3.81 3.24 7.19
CA CYS A 145 3.24 3.74 8.43
C CYS A 145 3.81 2.98 9.63
N PHE A 146 3.40 3.36 10.82
CA PHE A 146 3.77 2.66 12.05
C PHE A 146 2.52 2.17 12.75
N THR A 147 2.60 1.00 13.36
CA THR A 147 1.59 0.48 14.29
C THR A 147 1.82 1.08 15.67
N ARG A 148 0.76 1.23 16.47
CA ARG A 148 0.85 1.68 17.87
C ARG A 148 1.50 0.64 18.79
N SER A 149 1.46 -0.63 18.39
CA SER A 149 2.01 -1.73 19.16
C SER A 149 3.34 -2.21 18.59
N THR A 150 4.27 -2.53 19.47
CA THR A 150 5.55 -3.16 19.11
C THR A 150 5.48 -4.69 19.23
N ALA A 151 4.39 -5.22 19.80
CA ALA A 151 4.16 -6.65 19.96
C ALA A 151 4.01 -7.31 18.58
N TRP A 152 4.69 -8.44 18.37
CA TRP A 152 4.77 -9.05 17.05
C TRP A 152 3.40 -9.53 16.55
N GLY A 153 2.63 -10.25 17.36
CA GLY A 153 1.31 -10.73 16.95
C GLY A 153 0.34 -9.60 16.57
N GLU A 154 0.27 -8.54 17.38
CA GLU A 154 -0.58 -7.37 17.10
C GLU A 154 -0.14 -6.64 15.84
N TYR A 155 1.17 -6.46 15.65
CA TYR A 155 1.71 -5.87 14.43
C TYR A 155 1.30 -6.63 13.17
N GLU A 156 1.43 -7.96 13.17
CA GLU A 156 1.04 -8.79 12.01
C GLU A 156 -0.47 -8.75 11.78
N GLY A 157 -1.28 -8.77 12.86
CA GLY A 157 -2.73 -8.67 12.77
C GLY A 157 -3.16 -7.35 12.12
N VAL A 158 -2.69 -6.21 12.65
CA VAL A 158 -2.99 -4.88 12.08
C VAL A 158 -2.53 -4.79 10.62
N GLN A 159 -1.34 -5.31 10.29
CA GLN A 159 -0.85 -5.31 8.92
C GLN A 159 -1.75 -6.14 7.99
N SER A 160 -2.24 -7.29 8.45
CA SER A 160 -3.08 -8.19 7.65
C SER A 160 -4.46 -7.58 7.40
N ASP A 161 -5.12 -7.12 8.47
CA ASP A 161 -6.45 -6.49 8.40
C ASP A 161 -6.47 -5.27 7.46
N VAL A 162 -5.42 -4.43 7.54
CA VAL A 162 -5.27 -3.30 6.62
C VAL A 162 -5.21 -3.79 5.17
N PHE A 163 -4.33 -4.75 4.86
CA PHE A 163 -4.14 -5.18 3.47
C PHE A 163 -5.34 -5.96 2.92
N ASP A 164 -6.01 -6.77 3.73
CA ASP A 164 -7.24 -7.48 3.35
C ASP A 164 -8.34 -6.50 2.97
N HIS A 165 -8.56 -5.49 3.81
CA HIS A 165 -9.52 -4.42 3.54
C HIS A 165 -9.18 -3.64 2.26
N LEU A 166 -7.91 -3.27 2.07
CA LEU A 166 -7.49 -2.53 0.87
C LEU A 166 -7.66 -3.36 -0.41
N LEU A 167 -7.29 -4.65 -0.38
CA LEU A 167 -7.47 -5.56 -1.51
C LEU A 167 -8.94 -5.73 -1.87
N ALA A 168 -9.81 -5.93 -0.88
CA ALA A 168 -11.25 -6.05 -1.08
C ALA A 168 -11.89 -4.75 -1.59
N THR A 169 -11.33 -3.60 -1.24
CA THR A 169 -11.86 -2.28 -1.61
C THR A 169 -11.43 -1.84 -3.02
N LEU A 170 -10.29 -2.33 -3.54
CA LEU A 170 -9.76 -1.95 -4.86
C LEU A 170 -10.79 -1.94 -6.01
N PRO A 171 -11.67 -2.96 -6.16
CA PRO A 171 -12.65 -2.99 -7.25
C PRO A 171 -13.69 -1.86 -7.18
N ALA A 172 -13.98 -1.31 -6.00
CA ALA A 172 -14.85 -0.14 -5.87
C ALA A 172 -14.25 1.11 -6.53
N PHE A 173 -12.92 1.13 -6.66
CA PHE A 173 -12.16 2.15 -7.38
C PHE A 173 -11.86 1.75 -8.83
N GLY A 174 -12.45 0.67 -9.35
CA GLY A 174 -12.16 0.17 -10.70
C GLY A 174 -10.69 -0.20 -10.90
N LEU A 175 -9.94 -0.36 -9.80
CA LEU A 175 -8.55 -0.77 -9.80
C LEU A 175 -8.47 -2.28 -9.62
N ARG A 176 -7.40 -2.88 -10.12
CA ARG A 176 -7.12 -4.31 -9.97
C ARG A 176 -5.73 -4.50 -9.40
N VAL A 177 -5.56 -5.55 -8.61
CA VAL A 177 -4.23 -6.04 -8.22
C VAL A 177 -3.57 -6.68 -9.46
N PHE A 178 -2.27 -6.46 -9.62
CA PHE A 178 -1.49 -7.20 -10.60
C PHE A 178 -1.40 -8.66 -10.17
N GLN A 179 -1.59 -9.57 -11.12
CA GLN A 179 -1.32 -10.99 -10.93
C GLN A 179 -0.52 -11.49 -12.12
N ALA A 180 0.59 -12.17 -11.84
CA ALA A 180 1.31 -12.91 -12.87
C ALA A 180 0.48 -14.15 -13.23
N SER A 181 -0.03 -14.19 -14.45
CA SER A 181 -0.68 -15.40 -14.98
C SER A 181 0.39 -16.38 -15.43
N SER A 182 0.25 -17.64 -15.02
CA SER A 182 0.97 -18.76 -15.63
C SER A 182 0.12 -19.33 -16.77
N ASP A 183 0.76 -19.94 -17.77
CA ASP A 183 0.11 -20.65 -18.88
C ASP A 183 -0.86 -21.75 -18.42
N ALA A 184 -0.79 -22.17 -17.15
CA ALA A 184 -1.76 -23.05 -16.51
C ALA A 184 -3.22 -22.58 -16.68
N MET A 185 -3.47 -21.27 -16.68
CA MET A 185 -4.82 -20.71 -16.91
C MET A 185 -5.32 -20.99 -18.34
N LEU A 186 -4.43 -20.97 -19.34
CA LEU A 186 -4.76 -21.30 -20.74
C LEU A 186 -4.94 -22.82 -20.93
N MET A 187 -4.19 -23.64 -20.19
CA MET A 187 -4.31 -25.09 -20.23
C MET A 187 -5.64 -25.60 -19.64
N ALA A 188 -6.20 -24.90 -18.66
CA ALA A 188 -7.50 -25.24 -18.05
C ALA A 188 -8.71 -24.93 -18.95
N VAL A 189 -8.54 -24.11 -20.00
CA VAL A 189 -9.62 -23.65 -20.90
C VAL A 189 -9.71 -24.50 -22.18
N GLN A 190 -8.81 -25.47 -22.38
CA GLN A 190 -8.89 -26.41 -23.51
C GLN A 190 -10.12 -27.32 -23.36
N PRO A 191 -11.08 -27.32 -24.30
CA PRO A 191 -12.20 -28.25 -24.25
C PRO A 191 -11.67 -29.68 -24.35
N ARG A 192 -12.13 -30.56 -23.44
CA ARG A 192 -11.87 -32.01 -23.55
C ARG A 192 -12.34 -32.46 -24.94
N PRO A 193 -11.51 -33.17 -25.73
CA PRO A 193 -12.00 -33.76 -26.96
C PRO A 193 -13.16 -34.68 -26.61
N ALA A 194 -14.28 -34.52 -27.34
CA ALA A 194 -15.43 -35.40 -27.20
C ALA A 194 -14.95 -36.83 -27.40
N ALA A 195 -15.25 -37.71 -26.45
CA ALA A 195 -14.99 -39.13 -26.59
C ALA A 195 -15.75 -39.61 -27.84
N ALA A 196 -15.00 -40.13 -28.82
CA ALA A 196 -15.58 -40.83 -29.96
C ALA A 196 -16.10 -42.18 -29.46
N GLU A 197 -17.42 -42.38 -29.52
CA GLU A 197 -18.07 -43.69 -29.45
C GLU A 197 -17.99 -44.39 -30.82
#